data_AF-A0A091AR90-F1
#
_entry.id   AF-A0A091AR90-F1
#
_cell.length_a   1.000
_cell.length_b   1.000
_cell.length_c   1.000
_cell.angle_alpha   90.00
_cell.angle_beta   90.00
_cell.angle_gamma   90.00
#
_symmetry.space_group_name_H-M   'P 1'
#
loop_
_entity.id
_entity.type
_entity.pdbx_description
1 polymer ?
#
loop_
_entity_poly.entity_id
_entity_poly.type
_entity_poly.pdbx_seq_one_letter_code
_entity_poly.pdbx_strand_id
1 'polypeptide(L)'
;MVAKKQAERKHEVRAQLQNVELVKAKSSLRLEIFAKKEKLGELEVGRGAIYWYGANRQKSKRINWSTFARMMDELAYGDKA
;
A
#
# COMPACT_ATOMS: atom_id res chain seq x y z
N MET A 1 -7.78 38.18 -10.34
CA MET A 1 -7.41 37.04 -9.47
C MET A 1 -7.51 35.77 -10.30
N VAL A 2 -6.40 35.05 -10.53
CA VAL A 2 -6.43 33.79 -11.29
C VAL A 2 -6.90 32.68 -10.36
N ALA A 3 -8.07 32.09 -10.65
CA ALA A 3 -8.57 30.94 -9.92
C ALA A 3 -7.57 29.77 -10.10
N LYS A 4 -6.89 29.37 -9.03
CA LYS A 4 -6.06 28.17 -9.02
C LYS A 4 -6.94 26.97 -9.41
N LYS A 5 -6.70 26.42 -10.61
CA LYS A 5 -7.32 25.16 -11.06
C LYS A 5 -6.98 24.10 -10.01
N GLN A 6 -7.96 23.71 -9.19
CA GLN A 6 -7.75 22.64 -8.21
C GLN A 6 -7.35 21.40 -8.99
N ALA A 7 -6.12 20.93 -8.79
CA ALA A 7 -5.67 19.68 -9.37
C ALA A 7 -6.61 18.58 -8.90
N GLU A 8 -7.29 17.94 -9.84
CA GLU A 8 -8.22 16.87 -9.55
C GLU A 8 -7.47 15.77 -8.79
N ARG A 9 -7.92 15.43 -7.58
CA ARG A 9 -7.27 14.39 -6.76
C ARG A 9 -7.40 13.04 -7.46
N LYS A 10 -6.33 12.59 -8.10
CA LYS A 10 -6.28 11.35 -8.88
C LYS A 10 -6.31 10.11 -7.99
N HIS A 11 -5.70 10.16 -6.81
CA HIS A 11 -5.55 9.01 -5.92
C HIS A 11 -6.08 9.33 -4.51
N GLU A 12 -6.71 8.35 -3.88
CA GLU A 12 -7.21 8.39 -2.51
C GLU A 12 -6.72 7.15 -1.76
N VAL A 13 -6.21 7.35 -0.53
CA VAL A 13 -5.74 6.28 0.34
C VAL A 13 -6.49 6.39 1.67
N ARG A 14 -7.18 5.31 2.05
CA ARG A 14 -7.88 5.20 3.33
C ARG A 14 -7.14 4.23 4.22
N ALA A 15 -6.98 4.56 5.50
CA ALA A 15 -6.29 3.72 6.46
C ALA A 15 -7.25 3.25 7.56
N GLN A 16 -7.18 1.97 7.90
CA GLN A 16 -7.80 1.40 9.08
C GLN A 16 -6.70 0.81 9.98
N LEU A 17 -6.63 1.29 11.21
CA LEU A 17 -5.74 0.80 12.25
C LEU A 17 -6.53 -0.16 13.16
N GLN A 18 -6.11 -1.42 13.25
CA GLN A 18 -6.62 -2.37 14.23
C GLN A 18 -5.47 -2.81 15.15
N ASN A 19 -5.70 -2.81 16.47
CA ASN A 19 -4.73 -3.21 17.49
C ASN A 19 -3.39 -2.44 17.39
N VAL A 20 -3.38 -1.21 17.91
CA VAL A 20 -2.33 -0.16 17.77
C VAL A 20 -0.90 -0.56 18.20
N GLU A 21 -0.68 -1.74 18.76
CA GLU A 21 0.66 -2.29 19.02
C GLU A 21 1.03 -3.35 17.97
N LEU A 22 1.81 -2.97 16.94
CA LEU A 22 2.36 -3.84 15.89
C LEU A 22 3.22 -5.02 16.40
N VAL A 23 3.42 -5.10 17.72
CA VAL A 23 4.24 -6.08 18.43
C VAL A 23 3.46 -7.36 18.76
N LYS A 24 2.12 -7.28 18.90
CA LYS A 24 1.26 -8.42 19.25
C LYS A 24 0.74 -9.16 18.02
N ALA A 25 0.43 -10.46 18.18
CA ALA A 25 -0.17 -11.23 17.10
C ALA A 25 -1.50 -10.58 16.64
N LYS A 26 -1.74 -10.50 15.32
CA LYS A 26 -2.95 -9.95 14.67
C LYS A 26 -3.10 -8.41 14.68
N SER A 27 -2.05 -7.65 14.95
CA SER A 27 -2.02 -6.21 14.62
C SER A 27 -1.57 -6.02 13.17
N SER A 28 -2.40 -5.39 12.34
CA SER A 28 -2.03 -4.98 10.99
C SER A 28 -2.64 -3.62 10.64
N LEU A 29 -1.89 -2.86 9.84
CA LEU A 29 -2.39 -1.63 9.21
C LEU A 29 -2.94 -2.02 7.84
N ARG A 30 -4.22 -1.72 7.59
CA ARG A 30 -4.82 -1.94 6.26
C ARG A 30 -5.06 -0.62 5.58
N LEU A 31 -4.63 -0.52 4.33
CA LEU A 31 -4.89 0.59 3.44
C LEU A 31 -5.77 0.13 2.28
N GLU A 32 -6.82 0.88 1.98
CA GLU A 32 -7.55 0.75 0.72
C GLU A 32 -7.09 1.85 -0.24
N ILE A 33 -6.74 1.47 -1.47
CA ILE A 33 -6.18 2.39 -2.47
C ILE A 33 -7.16 2.54 -3.62
N PHE A 34 -7.52 3.79 -3.94
CA PHE A 34 -8.41 4.14 -5.04
C PHE A 34 -7.74 5.10 -6.02
N ALA A 35 -8.09 4.99 -7.29
CA ALA A 35 -7.77 5.97 -8.32
C ALA A 35 -9.05 6.39 -9.05
N LYS A 36 -9.33 7.69 -9.13
CA LYS A 36 -10.57 8.21 -9.74
C LYS A 36 -11.84 7.49 -9.25
N LYS A 37 -11.92 7.22 -7.93
CA LYS A 37 -13.00 6.47 -7.26
C LYS A 37 -13.07 4.97 -7.57
N GLU A 38 -12.20 4.44 -8.43
CA GLU A 38 -12.09 3.00 -8.66
C GLU A 38 -11.06 2.40 -7.70
N LYS A 39 -11.43 1.29 -7.04
CA LYS A 39 -10.52 0.59 -6.12
C LYS A 39 -9.42 -0.08 -6.93
N LEU A 40 -8.16 0.23 -6.61
CA LEU A 40 -6.99 -0.43 -7.18
C LEU A 40 -6.64 -1.70 -6.41
N GLY A 41 -6.80 -1.66 -5.09
CA GLY A 41 -6.54 -2.80 -4.23
C GLY A 41 -6.44 -2.43 -2.76
N GLU A 42 -6.09 -3.42 -1.93
CA GLU A 42 -5.81 -3.25 -0.51
C GLU A 42 -4.37 -3.66 -0.19
N LEU A 43 -3.72 -2.88 0.65
CA LEU A 43 -2.43 -3.17 1.24
C LEU A 43 -2.61 -3.48 2.72
N GLU A 44 -2.21 -4.66 3.17
CA GLU A 44 -2.14 -4.96 4.59
C GLU A 44 -0.67 -5.08 5.02
N VAL A 45 -0.29 -4.30 6.02
CA VAL A 45 1.04 -4.29 6.62
C VAL A 45 0.97 -5.00 7.96
N GLY A 46 1.48 -6.22 8.01
CA GLY A 46 1.59 -7.00 9.24
C GLY A 46 3.05 -7.11 9.71
N ARG A 47 3.26 -7.73 10.88
CA ARG A 47 4.59 -7.83 11.51
C ARG A 47 5.67 -8.49 10.63
N GLY A 48 5.32 -9.49 9.82
CA GLY A 48 6.31 -10.28 9.06
C GLY A 48 6.26 -10.12 7.55
N ALA A 49 5.24 -9.45 7.03
CA ALA A 49 5.00 -9.33 5.60
C ALA A 49 4.00 -8.22 5.29
N ILE A 50 4.06 -7.78 4.05
CA ILE A 50 3.02 -7.04 3.38
C ILE A 50 2.15 -8.01 2.58
N TYR A 51 0.85 -7.75 2.54
CA TYR A 51 -0.10 -8.45 1.69
C TYR A 51 -0.73 -7.45 0.72
N TRP A 52 -0.72 -7.80 -0.56
CA TRP A 52 -1.41 -7.03 -1.60
C TRP A 52 -2.61 -7.80 -2.12
N TYR A 53 -3.76 -7.14 -2.12
CA TYR A 53 -5.04 -7.63 -2.65
C TYR A 53 -5.44 -6.74 -3.82
N GLY A 54 -5.03 -7.10 -5.04
CA GLY A 54 -5.43 -6.33 -6.24
C GLY A 54 -6.93 -6.46 -6.48
N ALA A 55 -7.61 -5.35 -6.81
CA ALA A 55 -9.07 -5.30 -6.91
C ALA A 55 -9.69 -6.35 -7.86
N ASN A 56 -8.96 -6.72 -8.92
CA ASN A 56 -9.40 -7.74 -9.90
C ASN A 56 -8.62 -9.06 -9.77
N ARG A 57 -8.13 -9.41 -8.58
CA ARG A 57 -7.33 -10.63 -8.35
C ARG A 57 -8.00 -11.51 -7.29
N GLN A 58 -8.12 -12.80 -7.59
CA GLN A 58 -8.71 -13.78 -6.66
C GLN A 58 -7.79 -14.16 -5.49
N LYS A 59 -6.47 -14.00 -5.66
CA LYS A 59 -5.48 -14.40 -4.64
C LYS A 59 -4.66 -13.18 -4.21
N SER A 60 -4.44 -13.08 -2.90
CA SER A 60 -3.51 -12.09 -2.35
C SER A 60 -2.07 -12.51 -2.56
N LYS A 61 -1.19 -11.53 -2.69
CA LYS A 61 0.26 -11.75 -2.75
C LYS A 61 0.87 -11.37 -1.41
N ARG A 62 1.48 -12.34 -0.74
CA ARG A 62 2.34 -12.10 0.43
C ARG A 62 3.75 -11.75 -0.04
N ILE A 63 4.30 -10.66 0.51
CA ILE A 63 5.65 -10.17 0.26
C ILE A 63 6.32 -10.03 1.62
N ASN A 64 7.35 -10.84 1.90
CA ASN A 64 8.11 -10.70 3.14
C ASN A 64 8.96 -9.43 3.10
N TRP A 65 9.48 -8.99 4.25
CA TRP A 65 10.22 -7.74 4.35
C TRP A 65 11.50 -7.67 3.52
N SER A 66 12.25 -8.77 3.41
CA SER A 66 13.48 -8.80 2.59
C SER A 66 13.15 -8.66 1.10
N THR A 67 12.10 -9.33 0.62
CA THR A 67 11.63 -9.18 -0.76
C THR A 67 11.09 -7.78 -1.00
N PHE A 68 10.33 -7.21 -0.06
CA PHE A 68 9.83 -5.85 -0.16
C PHE A 68 10.97 -4.83 -0.24
N ALA A 69 11.95 -4.90 0.67
CA ALA A 69 13.11 -4.01 0.67
C ALA A 69 13.84 -4.08 -0.68
N ARG A 70 14.14 -5.28 -1.17
CA ARG A 70 14.77 -5.47 -2.48
C ARG A 70 13.96 -4.83 -3.62
N MET A 71 12.64 -5.02 -3.65
CA MET A 71 11.78 -4.41 -4.67
C MET A 71 11.78 -2.89 -4.59
N MET A 72 11.79 -2.32 -3.39
CA MET A 72 11.82 -0.88 -3.19
C MET A 72 13.18 -0.28 -3.54
N ASP A 73 14.28 -0.96 -3.20
CA ASP A 73 15.63 -0.55 -3.56
C ASP A 73 15.81 -0.55 -5.07
N GLU A 74 15.36 -1.61 -5.75
CA GLU A 74 15.35 -1.72 -7.21
C GLU A 74 14.52 -0.59 -7.85
N LEU A 75 13.34 -0.28 -7.30
CA LEU A 75 12.47 0.79 -7.81
C LEU A 75 13.05 2.20 -7.57
N ALA A 76 13.64 2.44 -6.39
CA ALA A 76 14.06 3.77 -5.96
C ALA A 76 15.47 4.13 -6.45
N TYR A 77 16.37 3.15 -6.52
CA TYR A 77 17.79 3.36 -6.78
C TYR A 77 18.29 2.63 -8.03
N GLY A 78 17.47 1.76 -8.63
CA GLY A 78 17.89 0.86 -9.71
C GLY A 78 18.78 -0.27 -9.20
N ASP A 79 19.10 -1.21 -10.09
CA ASP A 79 20.16 -2.18 -9.83
C ASP A 79 21.49 -1.43 -9.75
N LYS A 80 22.07 -1.36 -8.54
CA LYS A 80 23.51 -1.10 -8.44
C LYS A 80 24.22 -2.32 -9.02
N ALA A 81 24.64 -2.20 -10.28
CA ALA A 81 25.69 -3.02 -10.85
C ALA A 81 26.98 -2.90 -10.01
#